data_AF-F9Q928-F1
#
_entry.id   AF-F9Q928-F1
#
_cell.length_a   1.000
_cell.length_b   1.000
_cell.length_c   1.000
_cell.angle_alpha   90.00
_cell.angle_beta   90.00
_cell.angle_gamma   90.00
#
_symmetry.space_group_name_H-M   'P 1'
#
loop_
_entity.id
_entity.type
_entity.pdbx_description
1 polymer ?
#
loop_
_entity_poly.entity_id
_entity_poly.type
_entity_poly.pdbx_seq_one_letter_code
_entity_poly.pdbx_strand_id
1 'polypeptide(L)'
;MASENLDPADILLFNLQFEERGAVEFVETADNWEEEIGVLIDPQDFAEVWIGLLDDKDEMTDIFAKFLISHREEEREFHVVWKE
;
A
#
# COMPACT_ATOMS: atom_id res chain seq x y z
N MET A 1 -5.82 -13.77 1.24
CA MET A 1 -6.08 -12.31 1.37
C MET A 1 -4.83 -11.43 1.41
N ALA A 2 -3.77 -11.74 2.17
CA ALA A 2 -2.40 -11.25 1.87
C ALA A 2 -1.53 -12.43 1.38
N SER A 3 -1.65 -13.56 2.09
CA SER A 3 -0.97 -14.82 1.81
C SER A 3 -1.32 -15.54 0.50
N GLU A 4 -2.30 -15.03 -0.23
CA GLU A 4 -2.74 -15.60 -1.52
C GLU A 4 -2.39 -14.71 -2.72
N ASN A 5 -1.97 -13.46 -2.48
CA ASN A 5 -1.62 -12.50 -3.52
C ASN A 5 -0.15 -12.06 -3.46
N LEU A 6 0.56 -12.38 -2.38
CA LEU A 6 1.99 -12.10 -2.21
C LEU A 6 2.78 -13.40 -2.34
N ASP A 7 4.02 -13.29 -2.80
CA ASP A 7 4.94 -14.41 -2.88
C ASP A 7 5.21 -15.00 -1.48
N PRO A 8 5.35 -16.33 -1.32
CA PRO A 8 5.66 -16.97 -0.03
C PRO A 8 6.89 -16.38 0.66
N ALA A 9 7.86 -15.91 -0.12
CA ALA A 9 9.06 -15.25 0.37
C ALA A 9 8.74 -13.88 0.99
N ASP A 10 7.89 -13.08 0.33
CA ASP A 10 7.46 -11.77 0.82
C ASP A 10 6.58 -11.88 2.06
N ILE A 11 5.70 -12.87 2.12
CA ILE A 11 4.88 -13.15 3.32
C ILE A 11 5.79 -13.51 4.50
N LEU A 12 6.81 -14.34 4.27
CA LEU A 12 7.75 -14.72 5.30
C LEU A 12 8.60 -13.53 5.75
N LEU A 13 9.10 -12.74 4.79
CA LEU A 13 9.88 -11.52 5.06
C LEU A 13 9.08 -10.52 5.86
N PHE A 14 7.83 -10.26 5.45
CA PHE A 14 6.89 -9.43 6.17
C PHE A 14 6.67 -9.95 7.59
N ASN A 15 6.28 -11.21 7.79
CA ASN A 15 6.04 -11.73 9.14
C ASN A 15 7.29 -11.68 10.05
N LEU A 16 8.50 -11.87 9.48
CA LEU A 16 9.74 -11.84 10.25
C LEU A 16 10.19 -10.41 10.58
N GLN A 17 10.05 -9.48 9.63
CA GLN A 17 10.62 -8.14 9.76
C GLN A 17 9.60 -7.07 10.13
N PHE A 18 8.30 -7.31 9.97
CA PHE A 18 7.26 -6.32 10.23
C PHE A 18 7.20 -5.88 11.69
N GLU A 19 7.52 -6.76 12.65
CA GLU A 19 7.55 -6.38 14.07
C GLU A 19 8.64 -5.35 14.39
N GLU A 20 9.76 -5.34 13.65
CA GLU A 20 10.90 -4.44 13.92
C GLU A 20 11.03 -3.30 12.90
N ARG A 21 10.75 -3.58 11.62
CA ARG A 21 10.96 -2.68 10.48
C ARG A 21 9.65 -2.32 9.75
N GLY A 22 8.52 -2.85 10.21
CA GLY A 22 7.22 -2.57 9.63
C GLY A 22 6.87 -1.10 9.75
N ALA A 23 6.56 -0.48 8.62
CA ALA A 23 6.11 0.90 8.60
C ALA A 23 4.89 1.07 7.69
N VAL A 24 4.17 2.14 8.02
CA VAL A 24 3.03 2.61 7.26
C VAL A 24 3.27 4.09 6.97
N GLU A 25 3.31 4.43 5.69
CA GLU A 25 3.53 5.79 5.23
C GLU A 25 2.26 6.32 4.56
N PHE A 26 1.84 7.51 4.96
CA PHE A 26 0.76 8.24 4.29
C PHE A 26 1.40 9.12 3.22
N VAL A 27 1.07 8.85 1.96
CA VAL A 27 1.56 9.61 0.82
C VAL A 27 0.41 10.38 0.18
N GLU A 28 0.73 11.49 -0.49
CA GLU A 28 -0.25 12.17 -1.32
C GLU A 28 -0.63 11.23 -2.47
N THR A 29 -1.93 11.12 -2.73
CA THR A 29 -2.43 10.22 -3.76
C THR A 29 -1.88 10.65 -5.11
N ALA A 30 -1.27 9.71 -5.83
CA ALA A 30 -0.68 9.99 -7.14
C ALA A 30 -1.74 9.97 -8.25
N ASP A 31 -1.65 10.85 -9.27
CA ASP A 31 -2.59 10.83 -10.40
C ASP A 31 -2.44 9.58 -11.32
N ASN A 32 -1.40 8.76 -11.13
CA ASN A 32 -1.06 7.65 -12.02
C ASN A 32 -1.76 6.32 -11.67
N TRP A 33 -2.69 6.32 -10.72
CA TRP A 33 -3.44 5.13 -10.36
C TRP A 33 -4.25 4.53 -11.52
N GLU A 34 -4.69 5.35 -12.47
CA GLU A 34 -5.36 4.85 -13.68
C GLU A 34 -4.48 3.87 -14.46
N GLU A 35 -3.17 4.10 -14.52
CA GLU A 35 -2.24 3.19 -15.20
C GLU A 35 -1.92 1.94 -14.36
N GLU A 36 -1.86 2.07 -13.02
CA GLU A 36 -1.54 0.97 -12.11
C GLU A 36 -2.72 -0.01 -11.91
N ILE A 37 -3.95 0.50 -11.80
CA ILE A 37 -5.13 -0.34 -11.49
C ILE A 37 -6.27 -0.24 -12.51
N GLY A 38 -6.15 0.61 -13.53
CA GLY A 38 -7.19 0.78 -14.55
C GLY A 38 -8.41 1.58 -14.07
N VAL A 39 -8.29 2.30 -12.95
CA VAL A 39 -9.39 3.10 -12.36
C VAL A 39 -8.97 4.55 -12.27
N LEU A 40 -9.84 5.45 -12.74
CA LEU A 40 -9.63 6.89 -12.68
C LEU A 40 -9.94 7.36 -11.25
N ILE A 41 -8.94 7.88 -10.56
CA ILE A 41 -9.02 8.26 -9.15
C ILE A 41 -8.61 9.72 -8.99
N ASP A 42 -9.43 10.50 -8.28
CA ASP A 42 -9.10 11.89 -7.95
C ASP A 42 -8.21 11.94 -6.70
N PRO A 43 -6.95 12.41 -6.79
CA PRO A 43 -6.03 12.41 -5.65
C PRO A 43 -6.45 13.35 -4.51
N GLN A 44 -7.36 14.29 -4.77
CA GLN A 44 -7.94 15.13 -3.71
C GLN A 44 -9.06 14.44 -2.92
N ASP A 45 -9.72 13.45 -3.51
CA ASP A 45 -10.84 12.72 -2.91
C ASP A 45 -10.40 11.42 -2.25
N PHE A 46 -9.14 11.02 -2.41
CA PHE A 46 -8.61 9.77 -1.89
C PHE A 46 -7.35 9.99 -1.04
N ALA A 47 -7.10 9.07 -0.12
CA ALA A 47 -5.91 9.00 0.70
C ALA A 47 -5.13 7.74 0.36
N GLU A 48 -3.83 7.88 0.11
CA GLU A 48 -2.95 6.78 -0.24
C GLU A 48 -2.05 6.40 0.95
N VAL A 49 -2.01 5.11 1.24
CA VAL A 49 -1.30 4.55 2.39
C VAL A 49 -0.45 3.38 1.92
N TRP A 50 0.86 3.47 2.13
CA TRP A 50 1.82 2.43 1.78
C TRP A 50 2.17 1.62 3.00
N ILE A 51 2.11 0.30 2.88
CA ILE A 51 2.49 -0.66 3.92
C ILE A 51 3.69 -1.45 3.42
N GLY A 52 4.74 -1.47 4.23
CA GLY A 52 6.03 -1.98 3.81
C GLY A 52 7.03 -2.12 4.93
N LEU A 53 8.29 -2.30 4.57
CA LEU A 53 9.43 -2.34 5.47
C LEU A 53 10.37 -1.17 5.20
N LEU A 54 10.86 -0.59 6.29
CA LEU A 54 11.95 0.36 6.26
C LEU A 54 13.28 -0.38 6.22
N ASP A 55 14.25 0.22 5.54
CA ASP A 55 15.64 -0.19 5.62
C ASP A 55 16.31 0.37 6.91
N ASP A 56 17.61 0.09 7.05
CA ASP A 56 18.42 0.54 8.18
C ASP A 56 18.65 2.08 8.23
N LYS A 57 18.11 2.85 7.28
CA LYS A 57 18.13 4.32 7.22
C LYS A 57 16.73 4.93 7.34
N ASP A 58 15.73 4.15 7.74
CA ASP A 58 14.32 4.55 7.79
C ASP A 58 13.75 4.93 6.41
N GLU A 59 14.31 4.39 5.31
CA GLU A 59 13.76 4.56 3.96
C GLU A 59 12.86 3.38 3.58
N MET A 60 11.68 3.65 3.03
CA MET A 60 10.72 2.61 2.62
C MET A 60 11.15 1.95 1.31
N THR A 61 11.89 0.84 1.40
CA THR A 61 12.43 0.14 0.22
C THR A 61 11.49 -0.93 -0.32
N ASP A 62 10.68 -1.53 0.55
CA ASP A 62 9.83 -2.66 0.21
C ASP A 62 8.38 -2.38 0.58
N ILE A 63 7.60 -1.99 -0.42
CA ILE A 63 6.15 -1.77 -0.29
C ILE A 63 5.45 -3.08 -0.64
N PHE A 64 4.79 -3.69 0.32
CA PHE A 64 4.02 -4.93 0.11
C PHE A 64 2.58 -4.67 -0.30
N ALA A 65 2.00 -3.59 0.20
CA ALA A 65 0.63 -3.23 -0.11
C ALA A 65 0.46 -1.72 -0.16
N LYS A 66 -0.31 -1.26 -1.12
CA LYS A 66 -0.78 0.11 -1.24
C LYS A 66 -2.28 0.11 -1.04
N PHE A 67 -2.74 0.88 -0.07
CA PHE A 67 -4.14 1.10 0.21
C PHE A 67 -4.54 2.47 -0.29
N LEU A 68 -5.70 2.54 -0.91
CA LEU A 68 -6.26 3.76 -1.40
C LEU A 68 -7.68 3.88 -0.88
N ILE A 69 -7.94 4.91 -0.08
CA ILE A 69 -9.17 5.04 0.72
C ILE A 69 -9.85 6.34 0.31
N SER A 70 -11.10 6.24 -0.13
CA SER A 70 -11.93 7.42 -0.43
C SER A 70 -12.19 8.24 0.84
N HIS A 71 -12.01 9.55 0.75
CA HIS A 71 -12.33 10.51 1.79
C HIS A 71 -13.84 10.82 1.83
N ARG A 72 -14.62 10.36 0.86
CA ARG A 72 -16.05 10.65 0.76
C ARG A 72 -16.83 9.85 1.81
N GLU A 73 -17.53 10.54 2.71
CA GLU A 73 -18.31 9.89 3.78
C GLU A 73 -19.48 9.04 3.25
N GLU A 74 -20.01 9.38 2.07
CA GLU A 74 -21.18 8.73 1.47
C GLU A 74 -20.83 7.41 0.76
N GLU A 75 -19.64 7.33 0.16
CA GLU A 75 -19.14 6.15 -0.56
C GLU A 75 -17.69 5.86 -0.14
N ARG A 76 -17.57 5.09 0.96
CA ARG A 76 -16.28 4.59 1.46
C ARG A 76 -15.78 3.45 0.57
N GLU A 77 -15.32 3.81 -0.61
CA GLU A 77 -14.57 2.90 -1.47
C GLU A 77 -13.13 2.79 -0.97
N PHE A 78 -12.61 1.56 -1.01
CA PHE A 78 -11.20 1.31 -0.74
C PHE A 78 -10.68 0.32 -1.77
N HIS A 79 -9.47 0.60 -2.26
CA HIS A 79 -8.73 -0.27 -3.15
C HIS A 79 -7.46 -0.72 -2.45
N VAL A 80 -7.10 -1.98 -2.67
CA VAL A 80 -5.86 -2.56 -2.13
C VAL A 80 -5.10 -3.16 -3.28
N VAL A 81 -3.89 -2.66 -3.49
CA VAL A 81 -2.93 -3.22 -4.44
C VAL A 81 -1.82 -3.89 -3.67
N TRP A 82 -1.61 -5.17 -3.96
CA TRP A 82 -0.53 -5.95 -3.40
C TRP A 82 0.64 -5.92 -4.39
N LYS A 83 1.87 -5.98 -3.87
CA LYS A 83 3.08 -6.21 -4.68
C LYS A 83 2.94 -7.59 -5.35
N GLU A 84 3.05 -7.65 -6.68
CA GLU A 84 3.19 -8.91 -7.44
C GLU A 84 4.62 -9.44 -7.41
#